data_AF-A0A2M7FCT8-F1
#
_entry.id   AF-A0A2M7FCT8-F1
#
_cell.length_a   1.000
_cell.length_b   1.000
_cell.length_c   1.000
_cell.angle_alpha   90.00
_cell.angle_beta   90.00
_cell.angle_gamma   90.00
#
_symmetry.space_group_name_H-M   'P 1'
#
loop_
_entity.id
_entity.type
_entity.pdbx_description
1 polymer ?
#
loop_
_entity_poly.entity_id
_entity_poly.type
_entity_poly.pdbx_seq_one_letter_code
_entity_poly.pdbx_strand_id
1 'polypeptide(L)'
;MHEIGIALIAASGILALFIFIPLSPRSQTSNASSGSLTSTSIVPQTFAQVPLEAKAAVVYDLATGETLYAKHAEAQLPLASLTKLLTVYAALAELS
;
A
#
# COMPACT_ATOMS: atom_id res chain seq x y z
N MET A 1 -43.49 22.94 2.26
CA MET A 1 -42.03 23.17 2.30
C MET A 1 -41.36 22.70 3.60
N HIS A 2 -42.09 22.52 4.71
CA HIS A 2 -41.51 22.06 5.98
C HIS A 2 -41.17 20.55 6.01
N GLU A 3 -41.88 19.72 5.25
CA GLU A 3 -41.71 18.26 5.25
C GLU A 3 -40.38 17.81 4.62
N ILE A 4 -39.93 18.50 3.56
CA ILE A 4 -38.66 18.22 2.88
C ILE A 4 -37.47 18.56 3.78
N GLY A 5 -37.59 19.58 4.62
CA GLY A 5 -36.56 19.96 5.59
C GLY A 5 -36.35 18.90 6.66
N ILE A 6 -37.44 18.32 7.17
CA ILE A 6 -37.38 17.25 8.19
C ILE A 6 -36.77 15.98 7.60
N ALA A 7 -37.13 15.63 6.35
CA ALA A 7 -36.56 14.47 5.66
C ALA A 7 -35.04 14.59 5.46
N LEU A 8 -34.53 15.78 5.12
CA LEU A 8 -33.09 16.01 4.95
C LEU A 8 -32.32 15.92 6.28
N ILE A 9 -32.88 16.46 7.36
CA ILE A 9 -32.26 16.38 8.69
C ILE A 9 -32.21 14.93 9.18
N ALA A 10 -33.30 14.16 8.97
CA ALA A 10 -33.34 12.75 9.33
C ALA A 10 -32.31 11.92 8.54
N ALA A 11 -32.19 12.15 7.23
CA ALA A 11 -31.20 11.46 6.39
C ALA A 11 -29.75 11.76 6.79
N SER A 12 -29.45 13.01 7.15
CA SER A 12 -28.12 13.41 7.63
C SER A 12 -27.76 12.75 8.97
N GLY A 13 -28.71 12.65 9.89
CA GLY A 13 -28.50 11.96 11.18
C GLY A 13 -28.19 10.47 11.02
N ILE A 14 -28.87 9.79 10.09
CA ILE A 14 -28.63 8.37 9.79
C ILE A 14 -27.23 8.15 9.20
N LEU A 15 -26.80 9.04 8.29
CA LEU A 15 -25.46 8.97 7.70
C LEU A 15 -24.35 9.19 8.74
N ALA A 16 -24.55 10.14 9.67
CA ALA A 16 -23.61 10.39 10.76
C ALA A 16 -23.48 9.17 11.70
N LEU A 17 -24.59 8.47 11.96
CA LEU A 17 -24.58 7.24 12.77
C LEU A 17 -23.73 6.15 12.11
N PHE A 18 -23.84 5.96 10.80
CA PHE A 18 -23.09 4.93 10.06
C PHE A 18 -21.58 5.18 10.04
N ILE A 19 -21.13 6.45 10.02
CA ILE A 19 -19.71 6.80 10.06
C ILE A 19 -19.09 6.51 11.44
N PHE A 20 -19.87 6.59 12.51
CA PHE A 20 -19.39 6.45 13.89
C PHE A 20 -19.51 5.03 14.47
N ILE A 21 -20.00 4.04 13.71
CA ILE A 21 -20.02 2.64 14.18
C ILE A 21 -18.66 2.01 13.89
N PRO A 22 -17.81 1.75 14.90
CA PRO A 22 -16.57 1.01 14.68
C PRO A 22 -16.92 -0.44 14.35
N LEU A 23 -16.67 -0.86 13.10
CA LEU A 23 -16.60 -2.27 12.72
C LEU A 23 -15.45 -2.90 13.51
N SER A 24 -15.75 -3.42 14.70
CA SER A 24 -14.80 -4.21 15.46
C SER A 24 -14.60 -5.54 14.73
N PRO A 25 -13.38 -5.88 14.30
CA PRO A 25 -13.13 -7.16 13.66
C PRO A 25 -13.38 -8.29 14.66
N ARG A 26 -14.26 -9.22 14.29
CA ARG A 26 -14.52 -10.45 15.04
C ARG A 26 -13.27 -11.33 14.97
N SER A 27 -12.42 -11.26 16.00
CA SER A 27 -11.27 -12.15 16.16
C SER A 27 -11.77 -13.58 16.37
N GLN A 28 -11.62 -14.41 15.36
CA GLN A 28 -11.82 -15.84 15.43
C GLN A 28 -10.71 -16.45 16.28
N THR A 29 -11.07 -17.01 17.42
CA THR A 29 -10.23 -17.92 18.19
C THR A 29 -10.18 -19.26 17.45
N SER A 30 -9.04 -19.57 16.84
CA SER A 30 -8.72 -20.91 16.37
C SER A 30 -7.34 -21.30 16.89
N ASN A 31 -7.35 -22.09 17.96
CA ASN A 31 -6.18 -22.77 18.51
C ASN A 31 -5.77 -23.90 17.57
N ALA A 32 -4.55 -23.83 17.03
CA ALA A 32 -3.78 -25.00 16.63
C ALA A 32 -2.29 -24.62 16.62
N SER A 33 -1.63 -24.80 17.75
CA SER A 33 -0.17 -24.78 17.84
C SER A 33 0.36 -26.07 17.23
N SER A 34 0.71 -26.03 15.95
CA SER A 34 1.68 -26.96 15.36
C SER A 34 2.96 -26.16 15.17
N GLY A 35 4.04 -26.62 15.81
CA GLY A 35 5.34 -25.98 15.75
C GLY A 35 5.82 -25.84 14.31
N SER A 36 5.68 -24.63 13.77
CA SER A 36 6.47 -24.21 12.63
C SER A 36 7.87 -23.98 13.14
N LEU A 37 8.80 -24.86 12.77
CA LEU A 37 10.20 -24.49 12.69
C LEU A 37 10.29 -23.44 11.57
N THR A 38 9.87 -22.22 11.90
CA THR A 38 10.18 -21.06 11.09
C THR A 38 11.67 -20.91 11.26
N SER A 39 12.42 -21.44 10.30
CA SER A 39 13.77 -20.99 10.01
C SER A 39 13.66 -19.48 9.91
N THR A 40 13.99 -18.77 10.99
CA THR A 40 14.23 -17.34 10.92
C THR A 40 15.48 -17.24 10.07
N SER A 41 15.28 -17.22 8.75
CA SER A 41 16.21 -16.60 7.83
C SER A 41 16.30 -15.18 8.32
N ILE A 42 17.32 -14.93 9.13
CA ILE A 42 17.84 -13.61 9.43
C ILE A 42 18.29 -13.06 8.07
N VAL A 43 17.31 -12.63 7.26
CA VAL A 43 17.56 -11.79 6.10
C VAL A 43 18.20 -10.55 6.69
N PRO A 44 19.52 -10.34 6.48
CA PRO A 44 20.18 -9.19 7.04
C PRO A 44 19.43 -7.95 6.53
N GLN A 45 18.93 -7.10 7.43
CA GLN A 45 18.33 -5.81 7.06
C GLN A 45 19.41 -4.83 6.59
N THR A 46 20.22 -5.22 5.59
CA THR A 46 21.38 -4.51 5.07
C THR A 46 21.06 -3.07 4.69
N PHE A 47 19.84 -2.84 4.20
CA PHE A 47 19.41 -1.52 3.71
C PHE A 47 18.73 -0.65 4.77
N ALA A 48 18.37 -1.20 5.95
CA ALA A 48 17.64 -0.43 6.97
C ALA A 48 18.49 0.68 7.62
N GLN A 49 19.81 0.56 7.58
CA GLN A 49 20.74 1.53 8.17
C GLN A 49 21.25 2.59 7.17
N VAL A 50 20.81 2.53 5.91
CA VAL A 50 21.24 3.49 4.88
C VAL A 50 20.47 4.79 5.10
N PRO A 51 21.14 5.92 5.41
CA PRO A 51 20.47 7.21 5.52
C PRO A 51 19.99 7.64 4.12
N LEU A 52 18.70 7.95 3.99
CA LEU A 52 18.08 8.33 2.72
C LEU A 52 17.35 9.67 2.85
N GLU A 53 17.80 10.67 2.09
CA GLU A 53 17.08 11.92 1.89
C GLU A 53 15.86 11.76 0.96
N ALA A 54 15.85 10.71 0.13
CA ALA A 54 14.79 10.45 -0.85
C ALA A 54 13.42 10.21 -0.18
N LYS A 55 12.35 10.75 -0.80
CA LYS A 55 10.95 10.56 -0.34
C LYS A 55 10.46 9.13 -0.51
N ALA A 56 10.92 8.43 -1.54
CA ALA A 56 10.65 7.02 -1.79
C ALA A 56 11.90 6.34 -2.38
N ALA A 57 12.04 5.03 -2.17
CA ALA A 57 13.16 4.22 -2.68
C ALA A 57 12.76 2.74 -2.77
N VAL A 58 13.39 2.00 -3.69
CA VAL A 58 13.24 0.55 -3.82
C VAL A 58 14.57 -0.08 -4.21
N VAL A 59 14.88 -1.26 -3.68
CA VAL A 59 15.95 -2.14 -4.16
C VAL A 59 15.30 -3.44 -4.59
N TYR A 60 15.49 -3.77 -5.86
CA TYR A 60 14.85 -4.92 -6.50
C TYR A 60 15.93 -5.83 -7.10
N ASP A 61 15.89 -7.10 -6.75
CA ASP A 61 16.77 -8.12 -7.34
C ASP A 61 16.13 -8.63 -8.64
N LEU A 62 16.79 -8.34 -9.77
CA LEU A 62 16.32 -8.74 -11.10
C LEU A 62 16.47 -10.26 -11.35
N ALA A 63 17.36 -10.94 -10.64
CA ALA A 63 17.60 -12.38 -10.84
C ALA A 63 16.54 -13.24 -10.15
N THR A 64 16.14 -12.84 -8.94
CA THR A 64 15.15 -13.56 -8.12
C THR A 64 13.75 -12.97 -8.23
N GLY A 65 13.61 -11.72 -8.66
CA GLY A 65 12.36 -10.97 -8.65
C GLY A 65 11.95 -10.47 -7.26
N GLU A 66 12.85 -10.51 -6.28
CA GLU A 66 12.56 -10.12 -4.91
C GLU A 66 12.79 -8.62 -4.67
N THR A 67 11.88 -7.99 -3.92
CA THR A 67 12.11 -6.64 -3.38
C THR A 67 12.92 -6.76 -2.08
N LEU A 68 14.19 -6.38 -2.12
CA LEU A 68 15.10 -6.45 -0.98
C LEU A 68 14.93 -5.28 0.00
N TYR A 69 14.40 -4.15 -0.48
CA TYR A 69 14.11 -2.98 0.33
C TYR A 69 13.05 -2.11 -0.35
N ALA A 70 12.15 -1.52 0.44
CA ALA A 70 11.17 -0.55 -0.03
C ALA A 70 10.93 0.55 1.01
N LYS A 71 10.91 1.80 0.56
CA LYS A 71 10.51 2.99 1.31
C LYS A 71 9.44 3.70 0.50
N HIS A 72 8.19 3.67 0.97
CA HIS A 72 7.04 4.32 0.32
C HIS A 72 6.92 4.00 -1.18
N ALA A 73 7.13 2.75 -1.58
CA ALA A 73 7.21 2.34 -3.00
C ALA A 73 5.95 2.69 -3.81
N GLU A 74 4.78 2.63 -3.19
CA GLU A 74 3.49 2.95 -3.84
C GLU A 74 3.13 4.44 -3.84
N ALA A 75 4.03 5.31 -3.36
CA ALA A 75 3.77 6.74 -3.32
C ALA A 75 3.77 7.34 -4.74
N GLN A 76 2.71 8.06 -5.08
CA GLN A 76 2.63 8.80 -6.33
C GLN A 76 3.47 10.08 -6.22
N LEU A 77 4.64 10.10 -6.88
CA LEU A 77 5.56 11.23 -6.90
C LEU A 77 5.83 11.69 -8.34
N PRO A 78 6.14 12.97 -8.57
CA PRO A 78 6.53 13.45 -9.90
C PRO A 78 7.80 12.74 -10.39
N LEU A 79 7.68 11.96 -11.46
CA LEU A 79 8.79 11.15 -12.01
C LEU A 79 9.81 11.95 -12.83
N ALA A 80 9.43 13.16 -13.26
CA ALA A 80 10.26 14.06 -14.07
C ALA A 80 10.93 13.33 -15.25
N SER A 81 12.27 13.36 -15.33
CA SER A 81 13.00 12.73 -16.43
C SER A 81 12.94 11.20 -16.43
N LEU A 82 12.52 10.51 -15.36
CA LEU A 82 12.35 9.06 -15.38
C LEU A 82 11.29 8.59 -16.39
N THR A 83 10.32 9.45 -16.72
CA THR A 83 9.32 9.17 -17.77
C THR A 83 9.95 8.85 -19.12
N LYS A 84 11.19 9.32 -19.38
CA LYS A 84 11.93 8.98 -20.60
C LYS A 84 12.14 7.47 -20.77
N LEU A 85 12.24 6.71 -19.69
CA LEU A 85 12.37 5.25 -19.76
C LEU A 85 11.14 4.61 -20.40
N LEU A 86 9.93 5.06 -20.02
CA LEU A 86 8.69 4.60 -20.66
C LEU A 86 8.59 5.05 -22.12
N THR A 87 9.09 6.25 -22.45
CA THR A 87 9.16 6.72 -23.84
C THR A 87 10.04 5.83 -24.70
N VAL A 88 11.25 5.48 -24.21
CA VAL A 88 12.15 4.56 -24.91
C VAL A 88 11.53 3.18 -25.04
N TYR A 89 10.90 2.66 -23.98
CA TYR A 89 10.20 1.39 -24.01
C TYR A 89 9.11 1.36 -25.10
N ALA A 90 8.27 2.40 -25.17
CA ALA A 90 7.24 2.51 -26.20
C ALA A 90 7.84 2.58 -27.61
N ALA A 91 8.92 3.34 -27.81
CA ALA A 91 9.57 3.44 -29.12
C ALA A 91 10.18 2.10 -29.57
N LEU A 92 10.76 1.33 -28.65
CA LEU A 92 11.30 0.00 -28.96
C LEU A 92 10.20 -1.01 -29.31
N ALA A 93 9.04 -0.92 -28.66
CA ALA A 93 7.90 -1.79 -28.93
C ALA A 93 7.32 -1.59 -30.35
N GLU A 94 7.48 -0.42 -30.94
CA GLU A 94 7.07 -0.15 -32.34
C GLU A 94 8.12 -0.59 -33.38
N LEU A 95 9.34 -0.94 -32.94
CA LEU A 95 10.45 -1.33 -33.83
C LEU A 95 10.64 -2.85 -33.93
N SER A 96 9.88 -3.64 -33.16
CA SER A 96 9.86 -5.11 -33.18
C SER A 96 8.78 -5.65 -34.09
#